data_AF-A0A841F627-F1
#
_entry.id   AF-A0A841F627-F1
#
_cell.length_a   1.000
_cell.length_b   1.000
_cell.length_c   1.000
_cell.angle_alpha   90.00
_cell.angle_beta   90.00
_cell.angle_gamma   90.00
#
_symmetry.space_group_name_H-M   'P 1'
#
loop_
_entity.id
_entity.type
_entity.pdbx_description
1 polymer ?
#
loop_
_entity_poly.entity_id
_entity_poly.type
_entity_poly.pdbx_seq_one_letter_code
_entity_poly.pdbx_strand_id
1 'polypeptide(L)'
;MNEGGASKMHFVDTEHQTNFEKLVQKFNLAKSSPDYQAVCYIAAHPEIFKCFKLEIQQESPFDWYYKYLDDPNTFQKQCDQGKTTGSIYSLNKPMVALIELALSLWTWRGFDLSYGIDVWDEEMYEVAVQAIQLRRKSSKVQYLDQQEQLRFI
;
A
#
# COMPACT_ATOMS: atom_id res chain seq x y z
N MET A 1 -22.59 12.49 25.55
CA MET A 1 -21.29 12.85 24.97
C MET A 1 -20.67 11.56 24.46
N ASN A 2 -20.78 11.28 23.17
CA ASN A 2 -20.12 10.14 22.54
C ASN A 2 -18.99 10.71 21.70
N GLU A 3 -17.76 10.63 22.21
CA GLU A 3 -16.58 10.81 21.37
C GLU A 3 -16.51 9.60 20.44
N GLY A 4 -16.97 9.79 19.21
CA GLY A 4 -16.70 8.85 18.12
C GLY A 4 -15.19 8.82 17.93
N GLY A 5 -14.53 7.83 18.52
CA GLY A 5 -13.09 7.65 18.43
C GLY A 5 -12.67 7.58 16.97
N ALA A 6 -12.08 8.66 16.45
CA ALA A 6 -11.36 8.64 15.20
C ALA A 6 -10.23 7.61 15.39
N SER A 7 -10.40 6.42 14.83
CA SER A 7 -9.39 5.36 14.85
C SER A 7 -8.09 5.95 14.29
N LYS A 8 -7.14 6.21 15.20
CA LYS A 8 -5.79 6.65 14.86
C LYS A 8 -5.16 5.54 14.02
N MET A 9 -4.57 5.93 12.89
CA MET A 9 -3.84 5.00 12.02
C MET A 9 -2.69 4.38 12.82
N HIS A 10 -2.60 3.05 12.80
CA HIS A 10 -1.45 2.34 13.33
C HIS A 10 -0.22 2.64 12.45
N PHE A 11 0.96 2.75 13.07
CA PHE A 11 2.26 2.77 12.40
C PHE A 11 3.23 1.98 13.26
N VAL A 12 4.09 1.17 12.63
CA VAL A 12 5.08 0.33 13.34
C VAL A 12 6.06 1.19 14.13
N ASP A 13 6.43 2.36 13.57
CA ASP A 13 7.27 3.36 14.21
C ASP A 13 7.07 4.75 13.59
N THR A 14 7.86 5.73 14.06
CA THR A 14 7.87 7.10 13.53
C THR A 14 8.39 7.17 12.10
N GLU A 15 9.27 6.25 11.68
CA GLU A 15 9.80 6.21 10.30
C GLU A 15 8.67 5.83 9.33
N HIS A 16 7.85 4.85 9.67
CA HIS A 16 6.68 4.44 8.91
C HIS A 16 5.71 5.62 8.70
N GLN A 17 5.38 6.34 9.78
CA GLN A 17 4.54 7.53 9.66
C GLN A 17 5.17 8.59 8.74
N THR A 18 6.46 8.88 8.93
CA THR A 18 7.19 9.88 8.13
C THR A 18 7.22 9.50 6.64
N ASN A 19 7.44 8.21 6.34
CA ASN A 19 7.43 7.70 4.97
C ASN A 19 6.04 7.80 4.34
N PHE A 20 4.99 7.53 5.11
CA PHE A 20 3.62 7.65 4.65
C PHE A 20 3.26 9.09 4.28
N GLU A 21 3.66 10.06 5.10
CA GLU A 21 3.46 11.48 4.82
C GLU A 21 4.17 11.90 3.51
N LYS A 22 5.41 11.46 3.30
CA LYS A 22 6.14 11.69 2.03
C LYS A 22 5.41 11.11 0.83
N LEU A 23 4.87 9.88 0.96
CA LEU A 23 4.14 9.20 -0.10
C LEU A 23 2.83 9.92 -0.44
N VAL A 24 2.05 10.32 0.56
CA VAL A 24 0.81 11.09 0.37
C VAL A 24 1.08 12.48 -0.22
N GLN A 25 2.23 13.08 0.11
CA GLN A 25 2.64 14.34 -0.49
C GLN A 25 3.02 14.19 -1.97
N LYS A 26 3.77 13.14 -2.33
CA LYS A 26 4.16 12.89 -3.72
C LYS A 26 2.96 12.47 -4.57
N PHE A 27 2.18 11.52 -4.07
CA PHE A 27 1.06 10.96 -4.80
C PHE A 27 -0.25 11.53 -4.26
N ASN A 28 -0.63 12.69 -4.79
CA ASN A 28 -1.83 13.42 -4.34
C ASN A 28 -3.12 12.58 -4.37
N LEU A 29 -3.19 11.54 -5.22
CA LEU A 29 -4.33 10.62 -5.29
C LEU A 29 -4.58 9.92 -3.94
N ALA A 30 -3.55 9.69 -3.11
CA ALA A 30 -3.68 9.11 -1.78
C ALA A 30 -4.54 9.95 -0.81
N LYS A 31 -4.74 11.25 -1.09
CA LYS A 31 -5.56 12.15 -0.26
C LYS A 31 -7.06 11.94 -0.46
N SER A 32 -7.46 11.51 -1.65
CA SER A 32 -8.86 11.37 -2.05
C SER A 32 -9.27 9.94 -2.38
N SER A 33 -8.32 9.02 -2.54
CA SER A 33 -8.55 7.64 -2.98
C SER A 33 -8.11 6.65 -1.91
N PRO A 34 -9.03 6.00 -1.19
CA PRO A 34 -8.68 5.13 -0.05
C PRO A 34 -7.94 3.84 -0.42
N ASP A 35 -8.11 3.30 -1.64
CA ASP A 35 -7.21 2.29 -2.19
C ASP A 35 -5.78 2.80 -2.31
N TYR A 36 -5.63 3.94 -2.96
CA TYR A 36 -4.32 4.48 -3.21
C TYR A 36 -3.64 4.89 -1.89
N GLN A 37 -4.43 5.34 -0.91
CA GLN A 37 -3.97 5.54 0.45
C GLN A 37 -3.48 4.23 1.11
N ALA A 38 -4.18 3.12 0.93
CA ALA A 38 -3.73 1.81 1.44
C ALA A 38 -2.43 1.34 0.77
N VAL A 39 -2.27 1.59 -0.53
CA VAL A 39 -1.03 1.33 -1.27
C VAL A 39 0.14 2.15 -0.71
N CYS A 40 -0.06 3.46 -0.54
CA CYS A 40 0.93 4.33 0.07
C CYS A 40 1.25 3.94 1.50
N TYR A 41 0.27 3.47 2.27
CA TYR A 41 0.49 2.99 3.64
C TYR A 41 1.40 1.76 3.67
N ILE A 42 1.15 0.73 2.86
CA ILE A 42 2.04 -0.44 2.80
C ILE A 42 3.43 -0.05 2.28
N ALA A 43 3.52 0.77 1.23
CA ALA A 43 4.80 1.23 0.71
C ALA A 43 5.62 2.03 1.72
N ALA A 44 4.98 2.63 2.73
CA ALA A 44 5.63 3.43 3.76
C ALA A 44 6.34 2.60 4.83
N HIS A 45 6.05 1.30 4.92
CA HIS A 45 6.73 0.40 5.84
C HIS A 45 8.26 0.53 5.69
N PRO A 46 9.05 0.75 6.76
CA PRO A 46 10.46 1.13 6.65
C PRO A 46 11.28 0.22 5.73
N GLU A 47 11.15 -1.09 5.89
CA GLU A 47 11.87 -2.06 5.05
C GLU A 47 11.43 -2.05 3.58
N ILE A 48 10.15 -1.81 3.29
CA ILE A 48 9.64 -1.72 1.91
C ILE A 48 10.06 -0.39 1.30
N PHE A 49 10.00 0.70 2.06
CA PHE A 49 10.35 2.04 1.61
C PHE A 49 11.83 2.14 1.19
N LYS A 50 12.72 1.40 1.88
CA LYS A 50 14.15 1.29 1.51
C LYS A 50 14.38 0.59 0.17
N CYS A 51 13.40 -0.15 -0.35
CA CYS A 51 13.55 -0.93 -1.57
C CYS A 51 13.42 -0.10 -2.85
N PHE A 52 13.03 1.17 -2.77
CA PHE A 52 12.86 2.03 -3.95
C PHE A 52 13.23 3.48 -3.68
N LYS A 53 13.48 4.25 -4.74
CA LYS A 53 13.66 5.71 -4.64
C LYS A 53 12.36 6.41 -4.97
N LEU A 54 11.82 7.14 -4.00
CA LEU A 54 10.52 7.81 -4.10
C LEU A 54 10.49 8.80 -5.27
N GLU A 55 11.54 9.57 -5.49
CA GLU A 55 11.65 10.61 -6.51
C GLU A 55 11.50 10.11 -7.95
N ILE A 56 11.87 8.86 -8.22
CA ILE A 56 11.83 8.27 -9.58
C ILE A 56 10.49 7.58 -9.88
N GLN A 57 9.72 7.21 -8.86
CA GLN A 57 8.37 6.67 -9.06
C GLN A 57 7.46 7.72 -9.72
N GLN A 58 6.53 7.28 -10.56
CA GLN A 58 5.65 8.12 -11.37
C GLN A 58 4.19 7.96 -10.96
N GLU A 59 3.61 6.77 -11.18
CA GLU A 59 2.18 6.51 -11.04
C GLU A 59 1.84 5.78 -9.74
N SER A 60 2.77 4.99 -9.21
CA SER A 60 2.62 4.19 -8.01
C SER A 60 3.94 4.10 -7.26
N PRO A 61 3.93 4.00 -5.91
CA PRO A 61 5.14 3.62 -5.17
C PRO A 61 5.71 2.25 -5.59
N PHE A 62 4.91 1.43 -6.28
CA PHE A 62 5.29 0.10 -6.77
C PHE A 62 5.51 0.03 -8.29
N ASP A 63 5.74 1.15 -9.00
CA ASP A 63 6.05 1.13 -10.45
C ASP A 63 7.23 0.21 -10.77
N TRP A 64 8.24 0.21 -9.91
CA TRP A 64 9.39 -0.69 -10.03
C TRP A 64 8.98 -2.17 -9.95
N TYR A 65 8.01 -2.51 -9.11
CA TYR A 65 7.56 -3.89 -8.92
C TYR A 65 6.72 -4.34 -10.12
N TYR A 66 5.88 -3.48 -10.68
CA TYR A 66 5.17 -3.77 -11.94
C TYR A 66 6.14 -4.05 -13.10
N LYS A 67 7.21 -3.25 -13.23
CA LYS A 67 8.25 -3.51 -14.24
C LYS A 67 8.95 -4.85 -14.03
N TYR A 68 9.18 -5.23 -12.77
CA TYR A 68 9.72 -6.55 -12.43
C TYR A 68 8.76 -7.68 -12.82
N LEU A 69 7.46 -7.54 -12.54
CA LEU A 69 6.46 -8.55 -12.90
C LEU A 69 6.29 -8.72 -14.42
N ASP A 70 6.43 -7.63 -15.18
CA ASP A 70 6.28 -7.63 -16.64
C ASP A 70 7.48 -8.30 -17.34
N ASP A 71 8.71 -7.92 -16.98
CA ASP A 71 9.93 -8.53 -17.52
C ASP A 71 11.06 -8.53 -16.47
N PRO A 72 11.20 -9.62 -15.69
CA PRO A 72 12.25 -9.75 -14.67
C PRO A 72 13.67 -9.58 -15.22
N ASN A 73 13.93 -10.05 -16.45
CA ASN A 73 15.26 -10.03 -17.05
C ASN A 73 15.65 -8.60 -17.44
N THR A 74 14.73 -7.87 -18.07
CA THR A 74 14.93 -6.47 -18.42
C THR A 74 15.00 -5.60 -17.17
N PHE A 75 14.18 -5.88 -16.15
CA PHE A 75 14.23 -5.20 -14.87
C PHE A 75 15.63 -5.31 -14.22
N GLN A 76 16.19 -6.52 -14.13
CA GLN A 76 17.52 -6.71 -13.55
C GLN A 76 18.59 -5.93 -14.31
N LYS A 77 18.56 -5.96 -15.65
CA LYS A 77 19.47 -5.18 -16.48
C LYS A 77 19.34 -3.67 -16.25
N GLN A 78 18.14 -3.16 -15.97
CA GLN A 78 17.90 -1.76 -15.63
C GLN A 78 18.41 -1.42 -14.22
N CYS A 79 18.31 -2.34 -13.25
CA CYS A 79 18.89 -2.18 -11.92
C CYS A 79 20.42 -2.03 -12.02
N ASP A 80 21.07 -2.93 -12.76
CA ASP A 80 22.52 -2.92 -12.96
C ASP A 80 23.01 -1.64 -13.65
N GLN A 81 22.15 -1.01 -14.45
CA GLN A 81 22.42 0.27 -15.13
C GLN A 81 21.99 1.52 -14.32
N GLY A 82 21.42 1.35 -13.13
CA GLY A 82 20.90 2.44 -12.31
C GLY A 82 19.68 3.17 -12.90
N LYS A 83 18.98 2.56 -13.87
CA LYS A 83 17.82 3.13 -14.57
C LYS A 83 16.49 2.86 -13.87
N THR A 84 16.46 1.88 -12.97
CA THR A 84 15.37 1.65 -12.03
C THR A 84 15.95 1.60 -10.63
N THR A 85 15.08 1.73 -9.63
CA THR A 85 15.50 1.92 -8.23
C THR A 85 14.98 0.85 -7.28
N GLY A 86 14.14 -0.05 -7.77
CA GLY A 86 13.65 -1.21 -7.03
C GLY A 86 14.75 -2.24 -6.80
N SER A 87 14.85 -2.79 -5.59
CA SER A 87 15.65 -3.99 -5.30
C SER A 87 14.74 -5.12 -4.82
N ILE A 88 14.57 -6.16 -5.65
CA ILE A 88 13.87 -7.39 -5.24
C ILE A 88 14.69 -8.23 -4.25
N TYR A 89 16.02 -8.09 -4.27
CA TYR A 89 16.93 -8.86 -3.41
C TYR A 89 16.81 -8.51 -1.93
N SER A 90 16.28 -7.32 -1.64
CA SER A 90 16.04 -6.86 -0.28
C SER A 90 14.68 -7.31 0.27
N LEU A 91 13.81 -7.87 -0.58
CA LEU A 91 12.48 -8.31 -0.16
C LEU A 91 12.54 -9.74 0.40
N ASN A 92 12.04 -9.91 1.61
CA ASN A 92 11.71 -11.22 2.14
C ASN A 92 10.27 -11.64 1.76
N LYS A 93 9.91 -12.91 1.99
CA LYS A 93 8.58 -13.43 1.64
C LYS A 93 7.41 -12.64 2.29
N PRO A 94 7.47 -12.26 3.57
CA PRO A 94 6.44 -11.43 4.20
C PRO A 94 6.23 -10.07 3.51
N MET A 95 7.33 -9.39 3.15
CA MET A 95 7.27 -8.11 2.42
C MET A 95 6.67 -8.27 1.03
N VAL A 96 7.03 -9.34 0.31
CA VAL A 96 6.42 -9.64 -0.99
C VAL A 96 4.92 -9.83 -0.83
N ALA A 97 4.46 -10.57 0.18
CA ALA A 97 3.04 -10.74 0.44
C ALA A 97 2.33 -9.41 0.77
N LEU A 98 2.96 -8.49 1.50
CA LEU A 98 2.42 -7.14 1.72
C LEU A 98 2.31 -6.33 0.42
N ILE A 99 3.33 -6.36 -0.44
CA ILE A 99 3.30 -5.68 -1.74
C ILE A 99 2.18 -6.25 -2.61
N GLU A 100 2.07 -7.57 -2.69
CA GLU A 100 1.00 -8.26 -3.41
C GLU A 100 -0.39 -7.89 -2.87
N LEU A 101 -0.56 -7.81 -1.54
CA LEU A 101 -1.77 -7.27 -0.91
C LEU A 101 -2.03 -5.83 -1.38
N ALA A 102 -1.03 -4.94 -1.32
CA ALA A 102 -1.19 -3.55 -1.75
C ALA A 102 -1.69 -3.44 -3.20
N LEU A 103 -1.10 -4.23 -4.10
CA LEU A 103 -1.53 -4.26 -5.51
C LEU A 103 -2.97 -4.77 -5.65
N SER A 104 -3.38 -5.78 -4.86
CA SER A 104 -4.76 -6.27 -4.84
C SER A 104 -5.76 -5.28 -4.23
N LEU A 105 -5.35 -4.42 -3.30
CA LEU A 105 -6.25 -3.41 -2.71
C LEU A 105 -6.58 -2.28 -3.68
N TRP A 106 -5.69 -1.98 -4.62
CA TRP A 106 -5.87 -0.91 -5.62
C TRP A 106 -6.33 -1.40 -6.99
N THR A 107 -5.95 -2.61 -7.37
CA THR A 107 -6.31 -3.21 -8.67
C THR A 107 -7.25 -4.40 -8.49
N TRP A 108 -7.65 -5.03 -9.58
CA TRP A 108 -8.45 -6.27 -9.54
C TRP A 108 -7.58 -7.54 -9.43
N ARG A 109 -6.28 -7.38 -9.12
CA ARG A 109 -5.35 -8.51 -8.99
C ARG A 109 -5.73 -9.35 -7.76
N GLY A 110 -5.72 -10.67 -7.93
CA GLY A 110 -5.93 -11.61 -6.82
C GLY A 110 -4.76 -11.60 -5.83
N PHE A 111 -5.05 -11.90 -4.57
CA PHE A 111 -4.07 -12.07 -3.50
C PHE A 111 -4.43 -13.30 -2.66
N ASP A 112 -3.43 -14.14 -2.36
CA ASP A 112 -3.62 -15.28 -1.46
C ASP A 112 -3.48 -14.83 0.00
N LEU A 113 -4.63 -14.52 0.61
CA LEU A 113 -4.70 -14.12 2.01
C LEU A 113 -4.24 -15.23 2.96
N SER A 114 -4.44 -16.51 2.62
CA SER A 114 -4.02 -17.62 3.47
C SER A 114 -2.50 -17.68 3.55
N TYR A 115 -1.83 -17.50 2.41
CA TYR A 115 -0.38 -17.37 2.37
C TYR A 115 0.10 -16.15 3.15
N GLY A 116 -0.55 -15.00 2.98
CA GLY A 116 -0.22 -13.78 3.75
C GLY A 116 -0.26 -14.03 5.27
N ILE A 117 -1.35 -14.62 5.77
CA ILE A 117 -1.53 -14.94 7.19
C ILE A 117 -0.46 -15.91 7.70
N ASP A 118 -0.01 -16.86 6.89
CA ASP A 118 1.03 -17.83 7.27
C ASP A 118 2.42 -17.19 7.40
N VAL A 119 2.73 -16.20 6.55
CA VAL A 119 4.08 -15.62 6.50
C VAL A 119 4.25 -14.32 7.30
N TRP A 120 3.18 -13.57 7.54
CA TRP A 120 3.27 -12.32 8.31
C TRP A 120 3.47 -12.59 9.80
N ASP A 121 4.45 -11.92 10.38
CA ASP A 121 4.52 -11.77 11.83
C ASP A 121 3.48 -10.75 12.34
N GLU A 122 3.45 -10.53 13.65
CA GLU A 122 2.47 -9.62 14.26
C GLU A 122 2.52 -8.22 13.64
N GLU A 123 3.74 -7.68 13.44
CA GLU A 123 3.95 -6.36 12.87
C GLU A 123 3.38 -6.26 11.44
N MET A 124 3.75 -7.19 10.57
CA MET A 124 3.26 -7.18 9.19
C MET A 124 1.77 -7.50 9.09
N TYR A 125 1.25 -8.31 10.00
CA TYR A 125 -0.18 -8.59 10.10
C TYR A 125 -0.95 -7.32 10.48
N GLU A 126 -0.50 -6.56 11.48
CA GLU A 126 -1.11 -5.28 11.86
C GLU A 126 -1.07 -4.27 10.71
N VAL A 127 0.04 -4.22 9.96
CA VAL A 127 0.18 -3.40 8.74
C VAL A 127 -0.84 -3.82 7.69
N ALA A 128 -0.98 -5.12 7.40
CA ALA A 128 -1.96 -5.64 6.46
C ALA A 128 -3.39 -5.28 6.86
N VAL A 129 -3.75 -5.48 8.13
CA VAL A 129 -5.07 -5.15 8.67
C VAL A 129 -5.35 -3.65 8.56
N GLN A 130 -4.39 -2.80 8.93
CA GLN A 130 -4.55 -1.35 8.83
C GLN A 130 -4.77 -0.91 7.37
N ALA A 131 -4.06 -1.48 6.40
CA ALA A 131 -4.23 -1.21 4.98
C ALA A 131 -5.63 -1.62 4.47
N ILE A 132 -6.10 -2.82 4.86
CA ILE A 132 -7.45 -3.31 4.52
C ILE A 132 -8.52 -2.38 5.11
N GLN A 133 -8.32 -1.90 6.35
CA GLN A 133 -9.24 -0.95 6.97
C GLN A 133 -9.27 0.39 6.23
N LEU A 134 -8.12 0.90 5.77
CA LEU A 134 -8.07 2.14 4.98
C LEU A 134 -8.88 2.00 3.69
N ARG A 135 -8.67 0.92 2.93
CA ARG A 135 -9.47 0.62 1.73
C ARG A 135 -10.97 0.54 2.05
N ARG A 136 -11.33 -0.17 3.11
CA ARG A 136 -12.73 -0.40 3.50
C ARG A 136 -13.46 0.84 4.01
N LYS A 137 -12.76 1.81 4.64
CA LYS A 137 -13.39 3.06 5.11
C LYS A 137 -14.13 3.79 3.96
N SER A 138 -13.68 3.64 2.71
CA SER A 138 -14.38 4.09 1.50
C SER A 138 -15.76 3.44 1.30
N SER A 139 -15.83 2.11 1.42
CA SER A 139 -17.04 1.34 1.12
C SER A 139 -18.18 1.63 2.08
N LYS A 140 -17.88 1.97 3.33
CA LYS A 140 -18.91 2.39 4.30
C LYS A 140 -19.46 3.77 4.01
N VAL A 141 -18.62 4.73 3.61
CA VAL A 141 -19.06 6.10 3.28
C VAL A 141 -19.91 6.10 2.01
N GLN A 142 -19.45 5.40 0.95
CA GLN A 142 -20.21 5.29 -0.30
C GLN A 142 -21.56 4.57 -0.14
N TYR A 143 -21.62 3.54 0.71
CA TYR A 143 -22.87 2.81 0.98
C TYR A 143 -23.89 3.68 1.75
N LEU A 144 -23.42 4.49 2.71
CA LEU A 144 -24.28 5.40 3.47
C LEU A 144 -24.82 6.53 2.57
N ASP A 145 -23.98 7.11 1.71
CA ASP A 145 -24.40 8.13 0.74
C ASP A 145 -25.46 7.59 -0.25
N GLN A 146 -25.30 6.35 -0.73
CA GLN A 146 -26.29 5.71 -1.59
C GLN A 146 -27.62 5.43 -0.87
N GLN A 147 -27.59 5.02 0.41
CA GLN A 147 -28.81 4.82 1.18
C GLN A 147 -29.54 6.13 1.51
N GLU A 148 -28.84 7.23 1.73
CA GLU A 148 -29.48 8.54 1.90
C GLU A 148 -30.13 9.02 0.61
N GLN A 149 -29.46 8.88 -0.55
CA GLN A 149 -30.04 9.25 -1.85
C GLN A 149 -31.31 8.46 -2.19
N LEU A 150 -31.38 7.19 -1.81
CA LEU A 150 -32.57 6.34 -1.99
C LEU A 150 -33.73 6.69 -1.03
N ARG A 151 -33.50 7.47 0.03
CA ARG A 151 -34.57 7.94 0.95
C ARG A 151 -35.25 9.23 0.48
N PHE A 152 -34.72 9.88 -0.54
CA PHE A 152 -35.25 11.12 -1.12
C PHE A 152 -35.97 10.90 -2.47
N ILE A 153 -36.21 9.65 -2.86
CA ILE A 153 -37.01 9.24 -4.03
C ILE A 153 -38.25 8.50 -3.49
#